data_AF-A0A7R9TWX9-F1
#
_entry.id   AF-A0A7R9TWX9-F1
#
_cell.length_a   1.000
_cell.length_b   1.000
_cell.length_c   1.000
_cell.angle_alpha   90.00
_cell.angle_beta   90.00
_cell.angle_gamma   90.00
#
_symmetry.space_group_name_H-M   'P 1'
#
loop_
_entity.id
_entity.type
_entity.pdbx_description
1 polymer ?
#
loop_
_entity_poly.entity_id
_entity_poly.type
_entity_poly.pdbx_seq_one_letter_code
_entity_poly.pdbx_strand_id
1 'polypeptide(L)'
;MPPGEDARERERRDRQLDADAALNDAFVAAAGSDDSAARSRGDYGYAQNAKLMRDKPPGDRTRGLPADEDALASYARRVNRPGQIQSFGVVLLVASEASAARCAATAGTILAASTNCAEVLGVPCDELLDGNVFEEGSTPFAAKSLPGLTRALGSADLATNAPVIVALARKPDDKMYAIAHATEEGIVIDLEPVDADGDEMLEGA
;
A
#
# COMPACT_ATOMS: atom_id res chain seq x y z
N MET A 1 2.02 25.58 -37.86
CA MET A 1 1.67 25.69 -36.42
C MET A 1 1.91 24.34 -35.78
N PRO A 2 2.65 24.25 -34.68
CA PRO A 2 2.83 22.98 -33.98
C PRO A 2 1.48 22.51 -33.42
N PRO A 3 1.16 21.20 -33.45
CA PRO A 3 -0.06 20.68 -32.84
C PRO A 3 -0.03 21.00 -31.34
N GLY A 4 -1.12 21.62 -30.87
CA GLY A 4 -1.28 22.08 -29.49
C GLY A 4 -1.16 20.93 -28.48
N GLU A 5 -0.66 21.24 -27.29
CA GLU A 5 -0.36 20.29 -26.21
C GLU A 5 -1.51 19.29 -25.95
N ASP A 6 -2.76 19.74 -26.06
CA ASP A 6 -3.98 18.91 -25.94
C ASP A 6 -4.03 17.70 -26.88
N ALA A 7 -3.48 17.83 -28.10
CA ALA A 7 -3.47 16.74 -29.08
C ALA A 7 -2.48 15.64 -28.67
N ARG A 8 -1.36 16.02 -28.07
CA ARG A 8 -0.32 15.09 -27.61
C ARG A 8 -0.74 14.35 -26.34
N GLU A 9 -1.51 15.02 -25.49
CA GLU A 9 -2.05 14.41 -24.27
C GLU A 9 -3.16 13.39 -24.59
N ARG A 10 -4.04 13.69 -25.55
CA ARG A 10 -5.01 12.72 -26.07
C ARG A 10 -4.34 11.51 -26.70
N GLU A 11 -3.35 11.74 -27.57
CA GLU A 11 -2.60 10.66 -28.21
C GLU A 11 -1.83 9.79 -27.21
N ARG A 12 -1.38 10.35 -26.08
CA ARG A 12 -0.80 9.58 -24.98
C ARG A 12 -1.84 8.74 -24.26
N ARG A 13 -3.01 9.31 -23.97
CA ARG A 13 -4.11 8.60 -23.31
C ARG A 13 -4.64 7.46 -24.17
N ASP A 14 -4.80 7.69 -25.46
CA ASP A 14 -5.33 6.67 -26.38
C ASP A 14 -4.34 5.51 -26.54
N ARG A 15 -3.03 5.80 -26.68
CA ARG A 15 -1.98 4.76 -26.65
C ARG A 15 -1.95 3.97 -25.35
N GLN A 16 -2.25 4.63 -24.24
CA GLN A 16 -2.29 3.97 -22.93
C GLN A 16 -3.50 3.04 -22.81
N LEU A 17 -4.67 3.44 -23.30
CA LEU A 17 -5.86 2.58 -23.34
C LEU A 17 -5.65 1.35 -24.23
N ASP A 18 -5.00 1.52 -25.37
CA ASP A 18 -4.69 0.41 -26.28
C ASP A 18 -3.69 -0.59 -25.66
N ALA A 19 -2.68 -0.09 -24.94
CA ALA A 19 -1.72 -0.93 -24.23
C ALA A 19 -2.39 -1.72 -23.08
N ASP A 20 -3.32 -1.09 -22.37
CA ASP A 20 -4.06 -1.73 -21.28
C ASP A 20 -5.02 -2.81 -21.81
N ALA A 21 -5.68 -2.57 -22.96
CA ALA A 21 -6.49 -3.58 -23.62
C ALA A 21 -5.65 -4.80 -24.06
N ALA A 22 -4.49 -4.56 -24.68
CA ALA A 22 -3.60 -5.63 -25.12
C ALA A 22 -3.07 -6.49 -23.96
N LEU A 23 -2.75 -5.86 -22.82
CA LEU A 23 -2.32 -6.57 -21.60
C LEU A 23 -3.44 -7.40 -21.00
N ASN A 24 -4.65 -6.85 -20.93
CA ASN A 24 -5.81 -7.58 -20.43
C ASN A 24 -6.14 -8.80 -21.31
N ASP A 25 -6.10 -8.64 -22.63
CA ASP A 25 -6.32 -9.74 -23.57
C ASP A 25 -5.24 -10.81 -23.46
N ALA A 26 -3.97 -10.41 -23.30
CA ALA A 26 -2.88 -11.36 -23.06
C ALA A 26 -3.05 -12.11 -21.73
N PHE A 27 -3.53 -11.45 -20.69
CA PHE A 27 -3.82 -12.07 -19.40
C PHE A 27 -4.97 -13.09 -19.51
N VAL A 28 -6.07 -12.72 -20.18
CA VAL A 28 -7.21 -13.62 -20.43
C VAL A 28 -6.80 -14.81 -21.30
N ALA A 29 -5.99 -14.60 -22.34
CA ALA A 29 -5.47 -15.66 -23.18
C ALA A 29 -4.52 -16.61 -22.42
N ALA A 30 -3.65 -16.07 -21.56
CA ALA A 30 -2.74 -16.84 -20.72
C ALA A 30 -3.46 -17.60 -19.60
N ALA A 31 -4.59 -17.07 -19.11
CA ALA A 31 -5.45 -17.73 -18.13
C ALA A 31 -6.16 -18.97 -18.69
N GLY A 32 -6.12 -19.18 -20.02
CA GLY A 32 -6.71 -20.34 -20.69
C GLY A 32 -8.24 -20.24 -20.74
N SER A 33 -8.81 -20.39 -21.92
CA SER A 33 -10.24 -20.48 -22.12
C SER A 33 -10.81 -21.80 -21.58
N ASP A 34 -10.93 -21.93 -20.25
CA ASP A 34 -11.72 -22.99 -19.61
C ASP A 34 -12.89 -22.36 -18.84
N ASP A 35 -13.85 -21.88 -19.62
CA ASP A 35 -15.06 -21.19 -19.17
C ASP A 35 -16.11 -22.13 -18.56
N SER A 36 -15.71 -23.16 -17.78
CA SER A 36 -16.71 -24.10 -17.23
C SER A 36 -16.46 -24.75 -15.87
N ALA A 37 -15.45 -24.38 -15.07
CA ALA A 37 -15.22 -25.10 -13.80
C ALA A 37 -14.88 -24.29 -12.53
N ALA A 38 -14.77 -22.96 -12.55
CA ALA A 38 -14.26 -22.23 -11.36
C ALA A 38 -15.14 -21.07 -10.86
N ARG A 39 -16.45 -21.08 -11.14
CA ARG A 39 -17.43 -20.31 -10.34
C ARG A 39 -17.78 -20.98 -9.00
N SER A 40 -16.97 -21.93 -8.53
CA SER A 40 -17.10 -22.49 -7.18
C SER A 40 -16.17 -21.75 -6.23
N ARG A 41 -16.79 -21.12 -5.23
CA ARG A 41 -16.17 -20.50 -4.07
C ARG A 41 -14.97 -21.30 -3.53
N GLY A 42 -13.86 -20.59 -3.29
CA GLY A 42 -13.06 -20.82 -2.09
C GLY A 42 -11.75 -21.58 -2.19
N ASP A 43 -11.23 -21.92 -3.37
CA ASP A 43 -9.93 -22.57 -3.46
C ASP A 43 -9.10 -21.99 -4.62
N TYR A 44 -8.21 -21.04 -4.31
CA TYR A 44 -7.18 -20.63 -5.25
C TYR A 44 -6.28 -21.85 -5.44
N GLY A 45 -6.41 -22.53 -6.59
CA GLY A 45 -5.81 -23.83 -6.94
C GLY A 45 -4.27 -23.91 -6.92
N TYR A 46 -3.64 -23.53 -5.82
CA TYR A 46 -2.22 -23.59 -5.54
C TYR A 46 -1.69 -25.01 -5.66
N ALA A 47 -2.46 -26.00 -5.19
CA ALA A 47 -2.09 -27.40 -5.27
C ALA A 47 -2.03 -27.90 -6.72
N GLN A 48 -2.90 -27.38 -7.60
CA GLN A 48 -2.97 -27.77 -9.01
C GLN A 48 -1.87 -27.09 -9.82
N ASN A 49 -1.59 -25.81 -9.55
CA ASN A 49 -0.47 -25.07 -10.12
C ASN A 49 0.90 -25.63 -9.68
N ALA A 50 1.03 -26.04 -8.41
CA ALA A 50 2.25 -26.67 -7.91
C ALA A 50 2.54 -28.02 -8.59
N LYS A 51 1.48 -28.77 -8.95
CA LYS A 51 1.62 -30.05 -9.66
C LYS A 51 2.02 -29.83 -11.13
N LEU A 52 1.41 -28.85 -11.81
CA LEU A 52 1.77 -28.45 -13.17
C LEU A 52 3.22 -27.94 -13.29
N MET A 53 3.74 -27.27 -12.27
CA MET A 53 5.14 -26.83 -12.20
C MET A 53 6.13 -27.98 -11.99
N ARG A 54 5.70 -29.08 -11.35
CA ARG A 54 6.57 -30.19 -10.94
C ARG A 54 6.84 -31.18 -12.06
N ASP A 55 5.88 -31.33 -12.98
CA ASP A 55 5.94 -32.32 -14.06
C ASP A 55 6.58 -31.78 -15.36
N LYS A 56 6.99 -30.51 -15.41
CA LYS A 56 7.67 -29.94 -16.58
C LYS A 56 9.17 -30.26 -16.61
N PRO A 57 9.72 -30.70 -17.76
CA PRO A 57 11.14 -30.97 -17.91
C PRO A 57 11.98 -29.71 -17.62
N PRO A 58 13.19 -29.84 -17.07
CA PRO A 58 13.99 -28.74 -16.53
C PRO A 58 14.41 -27.65 -17.54
N GLY A 59 14.11 -27.81 -18.83
CA GLY A 59 14.29 -26.77 -19.87
C GLY A 59 13.06 -25.89 -20.13
N ASP A 60 11.90 -26.21 -19.54
CA ASP A 60 10.63 -25.48 -19.69
C ASP A 60 10.10 -24.95 -18.34
N ARG A 61 11.01 -24.77 -17.37
CA ARG A 61 10.73 -23.97 -16.18
C ARG A 61 10.60 -22.53 -16.66
N THR A 62 9.36 -22.04 -16.70
CA THR A 62 8.94 -20.66 -16.91
C THR A 62 10.13 -19.75 -17.25
N ARG A 63 10.46 -19.65 -18.54
CA ARG A 63 10.89 -18.34 -19.04
C ARG A 63 9.80 -17.42 -18.53
N GLY A 64 10.12 -16.52 -17.58
CA GLY A 64 9.19 -15.46 -17.20
C GLY A 64 8.60 -14.93 -18.50
N LEU A 65 7.27 -14.72 -18.51
CA LEU A 65 6.56 -14.22 -19.70
C LEU A 65 7.48 -13.17 -20.34
N PRO A 66 7.88 -13.33 -21.62
CA PRO A 66 8.73 -12.35 -22.29
C PRO A 66 7.93 -11.04 -22.33
N ALA A 67 8.08 -10.27 -21.28
CA ALA A 67 7.46 -8.99 -21.10
C ALA A 67 8.45 -7.99 -21.65
N ASP A 68 7.95 -7.18 -22.58
CA ASP A 68 8.68 -6.04 -23.09
C ASP A 68 9.20 -5.20 -21.91
N GLU A 69 10.47 -4.79 -21.94
CA GLU A 69 11.09 -4.03 -20.86
C GLU A 69 10.31 -2.73 -20.59
N ASP A 70 9.73 -2.14 -21.65
CA ASP A 70 8.87 -0.96 -21.55
C ASP A 70 7.53 -1.28 -20.86
N ALA A 71 6.95 -2.46 -21.11
CA ALA A 71 5.73 -2.92 -20.43
C ALA A 71 6.00 -3.20 -18.95
N LEU A 72 7.16 -3.80 -18.62
CA LEU A 72 7.61 -4.01 -17.25
C LEU A 72 7.87 -2.69 -16.52
N ALA A 73 8.53 -1.74 -17.18
CA ALA A 73 8.79 -0.42 -16.59
C ALA A 73 7.48 0.36 -16.33
N SER A 74 6.51 0.26 -17.24
CA SER A 74 5.21 0.90 -17.10
C SER A 74 4.38 0.27 -15.98
N TYR A 75 4.38 -1.06 -15.88
CA TYR A 75 3.74 -1.78 -14.77
C TYR A 75 4.42 -1.47 -13.44
N ALA A 76 5.75 -1.51 -13.38
CA ALA A 76 6.51 -1.21 -12.18
C ALA A 76 6.23 0.21 -11.65
N ARG A 77 6.13 1.21 -12.54
CA ARG A 77 5.74 2.57 -12.13
C ARG A 77 4.36 2.62 -11.48
N ARG A 78 3.38 1.87 -12.02
CA ARG A 78 2.03 1.80 -11.47
C ARG A 78 1.98 1.06 -10.14
N VAL A 79 2.69 -0.06 -10.02
CA VAL A 79 2.69 -0.86 -8.78
C VAL A 79 3.46 -0.19 -7.65
N ASN A 80 4.59 0.46 -7.96
CA ASN A 80 5.41 1.11 -6.93
C ASN A 80 4.82 2.45 -6.47
N ARG A 81 4.01 3.12 -7.32
CA ARG A 81 3.35 4.39 -7.00
C ARG A 81 1.89 4.37 -7.47
N PRO A 82 1.04 3.53 -6.85
CA PRO A 82 -0.31 3.31 -7.32
C PRO A 82 -1.22 4.53 -7.15
N GLY A 83 -0.88 5.43 -6.22
CA GLY A 83 -1.72 6.59 -5.89
C GLY A 83 -3.07 6.24 -5.28
N GLN A 84 -3.33 4.95 -5.06
CA GLN A 84 -4.55 4.37 -4.51
C GLN A 84 -4.16 3.29 -3.52
N ILE A 85 -4.95 3.17 -2.45
CA ILE A 85 -4.80 2.16 -1.41
C ILE A 85 -6.09 1.34 -1.29
N GLN A 86 -6.02 0.18 -0.63
CA GLN A 86 -7.22 -0.56 -0.27
C GLN A 86 -7.99 0.19 0.84
N SER A 87 -9.33 0.13 0.80
CA SER A 87 -10.18 1.01 1.63
C SER A 87 -10.31 0.59 3.09
N PHE A 88 -9.86 -0.61 3.47
CA PHE A 88 -10.05 -1.14 4.82
C PHE A 88 -9.15 -0.44 5.87
N GLY A 89 -8.04 0.13 5.44
CA GLY A 89 -7.09 0.83 6.30
C GLY A 89 -6.80 2.25 5.82
N VAL A 90 -5.85 2.90 6.46
CA VAL A 90 -5.34 4.24 6.11
C VAL A 90 -3.85 4.18 5.92
N VAL A 91 -3.30 5.03 5.07
CA VAL A 91 -1.87 5.20 4.91
C VAL A 91 -1.50 6.64 5.24
N LEU A 92 -0.45 6.80 6.05
CA LEU A 92 0.18 8.08 6.33
C LEU A 92 1.61 8.06 5.79
N LEU A 93 2.02 9.13 5.13
CA LEU A 93 3.44 9.40 4.84
C LEU A 93 3.94 10.43 5.85
N VAL A 94 5.00 10.08 6.55
CA VAL A 94 5.58 10.87 7.63
C VAL A 94 7.02 11.22 7.30
N ALA A 95 7.42 12.45 7.58
CA ALA A 95 8.80 12.89 7.41
C ALA A 95 9.73 12.12 8.36
N SER A 96 10.68 11.39 7.78
CA SER A 96 11.90 10.92 8.46
C SER A 96 12.90 12.07 8.66
N GLU A 97 13.94 11.89 9.48
CA GLU A 97 15.01 12.90 9.60
C GLU A 97 15.62 13.28 8.24
N ALA A 98 15.86 12.29 7.37
CA ALA A 98 16.45 12.50 6.05
C ALA A 98 15.51 13.24 5.08
N SER A 99 14.21 12.96 5.13
CA SER A 99 13.22 13.60 4.26
C SER A 99 12.79 14.98 4.77
N ALA A 100 12.70 15.16 6.09
CA ALA A 100 12.43 16.43 6.76
C ALA A 100 13.37 17.54 6.27
N ALA A 101 14.67 17.24 6.16
CA ALA A 101 15.68 18.17 5.65
C ALA A 101 15.42 18.65 4.20
N ARG A 102 14.79 17.81 3.37
CA ARG A 102 14.47 18.15 1.97
C ARG A 102 13.15 18.90 1.83
N CYS A 103 12.18 18.62 2.71
CA CYS A 103 10.83 19.16 2.63
C CYS A 103 10.61 20.39 3.55
N ALA A 104 11.65 20.89 4.22
CA ALA A 104 11.55 21.96 5.23
C ALA A 104 10.51 21.64 6.33
N ALA A 105 10.39 20.36 6.68
CA ALA A 105 9.52 19.84 7.72
C ALA A 105 10.33 19.37 8.93
N THR A 106 9.67 18.97 10.02
CA THR A 106 10.32 18.29 11.15
C THR A 106 10.13 16.79 11.03
N ALA A 107 11.00 16.00 11.65
CA ALA A 107 10.78 14.56 11.73
C ALA A 107 9.45 14.29 12.48
N GLY A 108 8.62 13.41 11.91
CA GLY A 108 7.27 13.17 12.42
C GLY A 108 6.17 14.02 11.77
N THR A 109 6.48 14.98 10.90
CA THR A 109 5.44 15.72 10.16
C THR A 109 4.69 14.79 9.19
N ILE A 110 3.37 14.83 9.19
CA ILE A 110 2.53 14.10 8.24
C ILE A 110 2.52 14.87 6.90
N LEU A 111 3.14 14.27 5.89
CA LEU A 111 3.32 14.84 4.55
C LEU A 111 2.18 14.48 3.60
N ALA A 112 1.59 13.30 3.79
CA ALA A 112 0.43 12.85 3.03
C ALA A 112 -0.42 11.90 3.89
N ALA A 113 -1.71 11.87 3.59
CA ALA A 113 -2.68 11.01 4.26
C ALA A 113 -3.73 10.54 3.27
N SER A 114 -4.21 9.31 3.43
CA SER A 114 -5.28 8.75 2.61
C SER A 114 -6.59 9.52 2.77
N THR A 115 -7.40 9.57 1.71
CA THR A 115 -8.65 10.34 1.73
C THR A 115 -9.73 9.79 2.66
N ASN A 116 -9.62 8.53 3.09
CA ASN A 116 -10.54 7.87 4.02
C ASN A 116 -10.18 8.06 5.51
N CYS A 117 -9.24 8.95 5.86
CA CYS A 117 -8.87 9.22 7.26
C CYS A 117 -10.08 9.61 8.13
N ALA A 118 -11.02 10.40 7.61
CA ALA A 118 -12.20 10.80 8.39
C ALA A 118 -13.04 9.60 8.82
N GLU A 119 -13.26 8.67 7.90
CA GLU A 119 -14.06 7.46 8.14
C GLU A 119 -13.33 6.50 9.09
N VAL A 120 -12.03 6.29 8.89
CA VAL A 120 -11.26 5.26 9.60
C VAL A 120 -10.69 5.78 10.91
N LEU A 121 -10.04 6.95 10.92
CA LEU A 121 -9.39 7.53 12.10
C LEU A 121 -10.28 8.52 12.88
N GLY A 122 -11.38 8.98 12.29
CA GLY A 122 -12.23 10.01 12.89
C GLY A 122 -11.65 11.43 12.77
N VAL A 123 -10.64 11.62 11.91
CA VAL A 123 -9.99 12.92 11.64
C VAL A 123 -9.87 13.10 10.11
N PRO A 124 -10.38 14.21 9.54
CA PRO A 124 -10.17 14.55 8.13
C PRO A 124 -8.68 14.60 7.74
N CYS A 125 -8.36 14.23 6.50
CA CYS A 125 -6.96 14.19 6.07
C CYS A 125 -6.30 15.57 6.08
N ASP A 126 -7.04 16.63 5.75
CA ASP A 126 -6.59 18.02 5.78
C ASP A 126 -6.26 18.53 7.18
N GLU A 127 -6.91 18.01 8.22
CA GLU A 127 -6.57 18.30 9.61
C GLU A 127 -5.28 17.58 10.07
N LEU A 128 -4.89 16.50 9.40
CA LEU A 128 -3.68 15.74 9.71
C LEU A 128 -2.43 16.30 9.03
N LEU A 129 -2.57 16.90 7.85
CA LEU A 129 -1.44 17.45 7.10
C LEU A 129 -0.71 18.51 7.92
N ASP A 130 0.63 18.51 7.82
CA ASP A 130 1.54 19.36 8.58
C ASP A 130 1.53 19.14 10.10
N GLY A 131 0.63 18.29 10.61
CA GLY A 131 0.63 17.81 11.98
C GLY A 131 1.81 16.88 12.28
N ASN A 132 2.16 16.73 13.55
CA ASN A 132 3.18 15.79 13.98
C ASN A 132 2.57 14.53 14.62
N VAL A 133 2.96 13.35 14.14
CA VAL A 133 2.45 12.06 14.67
C VAL A 133 2.82 11.83 16.14
N PHE A 134 3.86 12.50 16.65
CA PHE A 134 4.33 12.36 18.03
C PHE A 134 3.70 13.37 19.00
N GLU A 135 2.84 14.28 18.53
CA GLU A 135 2.28 15.37 19.34
C GLU A 135 0.77 15.20 19.54
N GLU A 136 0.33 15.12 20.80
CA GLU A 136 -1.05 14.82 21.22
C GLU A 136 -2.12 15.77 20.62
N GLY A 137 -1.75 16.98 20.21
CA GLY A 137 -2.66 17.95 19.61
C GLY A 137 -2.87 17.82 18.10
N SER A 138 -1.96 17.13 17.40
CA SER A 138 -1.96 17.04 15.93
C SER A 138 -1.99 15.61 15.39
N THR A 139 -1.82 14.64 16.27
CA THR A 139 -1.79 13.22 15.91
C THR A 139 -3.19 12.60 16.00
N PRO A 140 -3.52 11.60 15.15
CA PRO A 140 -4.76 10.86 15.29
C PRO A 140 -4.73 9.87 16.48
N PHE A 141 -3.57 9.67 17.11
CA PHE A 141 -3.37 8.66 18.15
C PHE A 141 -3.60 9.21 19.55
N ALA A 142 -4.10 8.36 20.45
CA ALA A 142 -4.24 8.71 21.86
C ALA A 142 -2.86 8.88 22.51
N ALA A 143 -2.76 9.77 23.50
CA ALA A 143 -1.53 10.07 24.23
C ALA A 143 -0.80 8.82 24.75
N LYS A 144 -1.56 7.81 25.21
CA LYS A 144 -1.04 6.53 25.72
C LYS A 144 -0.25 5.73 24.68
N SER A 145 -0.49 5.95 23.39
CA SER A 145 0.17 5.23 22.29
C SER A 145 1.43 5.92 21.79
N LEU A 146 1.61 7.22 22.09
CA LEU A 146 2.73 8.00 21.59
C LEU A 146 4.10 7.45 22.03
N PRO A 147 4.35 7.05 23.29
CA PRO A 147 5.66 6.51 23.67
C PRO A 147 6.05 5.25 22.89
N GLY A 148 5.08 4.36 22.64
CA GLY A 148 5.30 3.13 21.86
C GLY A 148 5.56 3.43 20.39
N LEU A 149 4.77 4.34 19.81
CA LEU A 149 4.90 4.77 18.44
C LEU A 149 6.22 5.53 18.19
N THR A 150 6.60 6.46 19.06
CA THR A 150 7.89 7.17 19.01
C THR A 150 9.05 6.19 19.05
N ARG A 151 8.99 5.17 19.90
CA ARG A 151 10.04 4.13 19.97
C ARG A 151 10.13 3.35 18.67
N ALA A 152 8.99 2.90 18.13
CA ALA A 152 8.96 2.07 16.94
C ALA A 152 9.44 2.84 15.70
N LEU A 153 8.97 4.08 15.50
CA LEU A 153 9.36 4.93 14.38
C LEU A 153 10.79 5.48 14.51
N GLY A 154 11.32 5.57 15.74
CA GLY A 154 12.71 5.94 16.00
C GLY A 154 13.70 4.77 15.94
N SER A 155 13.24 3.55 15.67
CA SER A 155 14.12 2.38 15.55
C SER A 155 14.95 2.43 14.28
N ALA A 156 16.20 1.96 14.36
CA ALA A 156 17.05 1.76 13.18
C ALA A 156 16.47 0.70 12.21
N ASP A 157 15.68 -0.23 12.75
CA ASP A 157 14.93 -1.22 11.98
C ASP A 157 13.44 -1.13 12.35
N LEU A 158 12.64 -0.59 11.42
CA LEU A 158 11.20 -0.41 11.56
C LEU A 158 10.46 -1.75 11.54
N ALA A 159 10.94 -2.73 10.75
CA ALA A 159 10.28 -4.01 10.59
C ALA A 159 10.29 -4.84 11.88
N THR A 160 11.35 -4.72 12.69
CA THR A 160 11.46 -5.42 13.98
C THR A 160 10.42 -4.95 15.01
N ASN A 161 9.84 -3.76 14.85
CA ASN A 161 8.85 -3.21 15.78
C ASN A 161 7.43 -3.23 15.22
N ALA A 162 7.22 -3.74 14.01
CA ALA A 162 5.91 -3.80 13.38
C ALA A 162 5.22 -5.17 13.64
N PRO A 163 3.89 -5.21 13.86
CA PRO A 163 3.00 -4.06 14.03
C PRO A 163 3.05 -3.47 15.45
N VAL A 164 2.78 -2.17 15.58
CA VAL A 164 2.54 -1.51 16.89
C VAL A 164 1.05 -1.28 17.06
N ILE A 165 0.50 -1.59 18.23
CA ILE A 165 -0.91 -1.30 18.53
C ILE A 165 -1.04 0.13 19.04
N VAL A 166 -1.87 0.91 18.37
CA VAL A 166 -2.17 2.30 18.72
C VAL A 166 -3.66 2.48 18.93
N ALA A 167 -4.04 3.23 19.96
CA ALA A 167 -5.42 3.65 20.18
C ALA A 167 -5.66 5.00 19.50
N LEU A 168 -6.88 5.25 19.04
CA LEU A 168 -7.24 6.51 18.39
C LEU A 168 -7.72 7.56 19.40
N ALA A 169 -7.38 8.82 19.14
CA ALA A 169 -7.80 9.94 19.98
C ALA A 169 -9.29 10.29 19.81
N ARG A 170 -9.80 10.24 18.57
CA ARG A 170 -11.20 10.57 18.23
C ARG A 170 -12.15 9.37 18.28
N LYS A 171 -11.60 8.16 18.34
CA LYS A 171 -12.35 6.90 18.46
C LYS A 171 -11.73 6.05 19.56
N PRO A 172 -11.97 6.38 20.85
CA PRO A 172 -11.21 5.81 21.97
C PRO A 172 -11.34 4.29 22.15
N ASP A 173 -12.43 3.71 21.61
CA ASP A 173 -12.71 2.28 21.64
C ASP A 173 -12.02 1.52 20.49
N ASP A 174 -11.54 2.24 19.48
CA ASP A 174 -10.89 1.66 18.30
C ASP A 174 -9.36 1.59 18.53
N LYS A 175 -8.78 0.47 18.10
CA LYS A 175 -7.34 0.25 18.04
C LYS A 175 -6.93 -0.06 16.60
N MET A 176 -5.72 0.34 16.24
CA MET A 176 -5.13 0.06 14.94
C MET A 176 -3.79 -0.66 15.10
N TYR A 177 -3.49 -1.58 14.19
CA TYR A 177 -2.12 -1.96 13.90
C TYR A 177 -1.47 -0.86 13.06
N ALA A 178 -0.32 -0.36 13.51
CA ALA A 178 0.54 0.55 12.77
C ALA A 178 1.76 -0.23 12.26
N ILE A 179 1.87 -0.32 10.94
CA ILE A 179 2.93 -1.05 10.24
C ILE A 179 3.76 -0.01 9.49
N ALA A 180 5.02 0.16 9.91
CA ALA A 180 5.89 1.20 9.39
C ALA A 180 6.98 0.63 8.48
N HIS A 181 7.24 1.31 7.36
CA HIS A 181 8.39 1.03 6.50
C HIS A 181 8.99 2.32 5.94
N ALA A 182 10.31 2.30 5.72
CA ALA A 182 11.03 3.45 5.19
C ALA A 182 11.01 3.47 3.66
N THR A 183 10.88 4.66 3.10
CA THR A 183 10.93 4.95 1.66
C THR A 183 11.94 6.08 1.41
N GLU A 184 12.18 6.43 0.15
CA GLU A 184 12.99 7.61 -0.16
C GLU A 184 12.32 8.86 0.38
N GLU A 185 11.00 8.97 0.27
CA GLU A 185 10.18 10.15 0.59
C GLU A 185 9.94 10.35 2.09
N GLY A 186 10.05 9.29 2.90
CA GLY A 186 9.79 9.33 4.34
C GLY A 186 9.51 7.95 4.93
N ILE A 187 8.74 7.92 6.02
CA ILE A 187 8.21 6.69 6.62
C ILE A 187 6.75 6.56 6.21
N VAL A 188 6.40 5.44 5.59
CA VAL A 188 5.00 5.08 5.33
C VAL A 188 4.48 4.29 6.52
N ILE A 189 3.30 4.65 7.01
CA ILE A 189 2.61 3.97 8.09
C ILE A 189 1.26 3.48 7.56
N ASP A 190 1.13 2.17 7.43
CA ASP A 190 -0.14 1.50 7.15
C ASP A 190 -0.88 1.28 8.47
N LEU A 191 -2.13 1.74 8.54
CA LEU A 191 -3.01 1.67 9.70
C LEU A 191 -4.18 0.75 9.39
N GLU A 192 -4.24 -0.37 10.10
CA GLU A 192 -5.25 -1.40 9.92
C GLU A 192 -6.10 -1.55 11.19
N PRO A 193 -7.44 -1.58 11.11
CA PRO A 193 -8.29 -1.82 12.27
C PRO A 193 -7.96 -3.15 12.98
N VAL A 194 -7.96 -3.14 14.31
CA VAL A 194 -7.91 -4.37 15.11
C VAL A 194 -9.35 -4.86 15.30
N ASP A 195 -9.68 -6.01 14.70
CA ASP A 195 -10.97 -6.66 14.93
C ASP A 195 -11.06 -7.23 16.36
N ALA A 196 -12.29 -7.42 16.86
CA ALA A 196 -12.55 -7.91 18.22
C ALA A 196 -11.88 -9.26 18.55
N ASP A 197 -11.64 -10.10 17.55
CA ASP A 197 -10.92 -11.38 17.71
C ASP A 197 -9.39 -11.21 17.86
N GLY A 198 -8.86 -10.03 17.54
CA GLY A 198 -7.44 -9.70 17.67
C GLY A 198 -7.00 -9.48 19.12
N ASP A 199 -7.91 -9.04 20.00
CA ASP A 199 -7.64 -8.91 21.44
C ASP A 199 -7.45 -10.30 22.10
N GLU A 200 -8.16 -11.35 21.63
CA GLU A 200 -8.00 -12.73 22.13
C GLU A 200 -6.63 -13.34 21.82
N MET A 201 -6.00 -12.96 20.70
CA MET A 201 -4.67 -13.48 20.32
C MET A 201 -3.51 -12.86 21.13
N LEU A 202 -3.73 -11.73 21.80
CA LEU A 202 -2.67 -10.95 22.45
C LEU A 202 -2.72 -11.01 23.98
N GLU A 203 -3.81 -11.47 24.58
CA GLU A 203 -3.89 -11.79 26.01
C GLU A 203 -3.20 -13.13 26.37
N GLY A 204 -2.61 -13.81 25.38
CA GLY A 204 -1.93 -15.10 25.51
C GLY A 204 -0.39 -15.07 25.41
N ALA A 205 0.29 -14.01 25.86
CA ALA A 205 1.76 -13.95 25.94
C ALA A 205 2.26 -13.38 27.28
#